data_AF-A0A520GUN6-F1
#
_entry.id   AF-A0A520GUN6-F1
#
_cell.length_a   1.000
_cell.length_b   1.000
_cell.length_c   1.000
_cell.angle_alpha   90.00
_cell.angle_beta   90.00
_cell.angle_gamma   90.00
#
_symmetry.space_group_name_H-M   'P 1'
#
loop_
_entity.id
_entity.type
_entity.pdbx_description
1 polymer ?
#
loop_
_entity_poly.entity_id
_entity_poly.type
_entity_poly.pdbx_seq_one_letter_code
_entity_poly.pdbx_strand_id
1 'polypeptide(L)'
;MTPFRSVFRRCLLAAAALGAGGLLAAHAGEAEIRKNLAAQIPQFAKIDEVRKTPVDGLYEVRINNTEIYYADEQGTYLLQGNLIDVQARKNLTEERVDKLSQVDFDKLPLKDAFKIVRGNGKRQLAVFEDPNCGYCKQFERDLKNVDNVTVHLF
;
A
#
# COMPACT_ATOMS: atom_id res chain seq x y z
N MET A 1 -12.71 65.90 15.18
CA MET A 1 -13.97 65.65 14.46
C MET A 1 -13.66 64.83 13.21
N THR A 2 -14.22 63.62 13.17
CA THR A 2 -14.31 62.61 12.09
C THR A 2 -14.85 63.18 10.76
N PRO A 3 -14.68 62.55 9.57
CA PRO A 3 -14.81 61.08 9.37
C PRO A 3 -13.88 60.39 8.35
N PHE A 4 -13.47 59.19 8.72
CA PHE A 4 -12.83 58.18 7.87
C PHE A 4 -13.80 56.99 7.77
N ARG A 5 -14.68 56.97 6.77
CA ARG A 5 -15.64 55.88 6.52
C ARG A 5 -16.19 56.01 5.09
N SER A 6 -15.79 55.14 4.15
CA SER A 6 -16.68 54.59 3.11
C SER A 6 -16.03 53.81 1.96
N VAL A 7 -14.70 53.67 1.84
CA VAL A 7 -14.11 53.05 0.63
C VAL A 7 -14.28 51.51 0.55
N PHE A 8 -14.74 50.85 1.61
CA PHE A 8 -14.68 49.37 1.72
C PHE A 8 -15.94 48.60 1.28
N ARG A 9 -16.66 49.02 0.23
CA ARG A 9 -17.94 48.36 -0.13
C ARG A 9 -18.22 48.22 -1.64
N ARG A 10 -17.23 47.92 -2.48
CA ARG A 10 -17.46 47.64 -3.91
C ARG A 10 -16.55 46.57 -4.56
N CYS A 11 -16.13 45.54 -3.83
CA CYS A 11 -15.41 44.40 -4.42
C CYS A 11 -15.98 43.03 -3.99
N LEU A 12 -17.30 42.93 -3.85
CA LEU A 12 -18.01 41.66 -3.75
C LEU A 12 -18.84 41.52 -5.02
N LEU A 13 -18.33 40.76 -6.00
CA LEU A 13 -19.02 40.15 -7.16
C LEU A 13 -17.98 39.94 -8.29
N ALA A 14 -17.20 38.85 -8.26
CA ALA A 14 -16.59 38.19 -9.44
C ALA A 14 -15.47 37.18 -9.08
N ALA A 15 -15.71 36.19 -8.21
CA ALA A 15 -14.71 35.13 -7.98
C ALA A 15 -15.34 33.79 -7.58
N ALA A 16 -16.37 33.34 -8.28
CA ALA A 16 -17.07 32.08 -7.98
C ALA A 16 -17.21 31.15 -9.21
N ALA A 17 -16.17 31.01 -10.02
CA ALA A 17 -16.24 30.19 -11.24
C ALA A 17 -14.99 29.36 -11.59
N LEU A 18 -14.06 29.10 -10.66
CA LEU A 18 -12.96 28.15 -10.90
C LEU A 18 -12.75 27.27 -9.67
N GLY A 19 -13.52 26.18 -9.59
CA GLY A 19 -13.41 25.25 -8.46
C GLY A 19 -14.10 23.91 -8.69
N ALA A 20 -14.09 23.39 -9.93
CA ALA A 20 -14.70 22.10 -10.26
C ALA A 20 -13.87 21.33 -11.30
N GLY A 21 -12.58 21.15 -11.03
CA GLY A 21 -11.66 20.43 -11.92
C GLY A 21 -10.59 19.62 -11.18
N GLY A 22 -10.92 19.10 -9.99
CA GLY A 22 -10.03 18.23 -9.23
C GLY A 22 -10.67 16.87 -9.03
N LEU A 23 -9.90 15.81 -9.32
CA LEU A 23 -10.15 14.40 -8.96
C LEU A 23 -10.95 13.54 -9.94
N LEU A 24 -10.57 13.56 -11.22
CA LEU A 24 -10.63 12.34 -12.04
C LEU A 24 -9.29 12.23 -12.76
N ALA A 25 -8.28 11.70 -12.07
CA ALA A 25 -7.13 11.11 -12.73
C ALA A 25 -7.63 9.80 -13.38
N ALA A 26 -8.42 9.93 -14.45
CA ALA A 26 -8.71 8.82 -15.34
C ALA A 26 -7.37 8.40 -15.93
N HIS A 27 -6.83 7.29 -15.43
CA HIS A 27 -5.63 6.70 -15.99
C HIS A 27 -6.04 6.17 -17.36
N ALA A 28 -5.62 6.85 -18.44
CA ALA A 28 -5.77 6.32 -19.80
C ALA A 28 -5.30 4.85 -19.79
N GLY A 29 -6.13 3.94 -20.32
CA GLY A 29 -5.88 2.50 -20.34
C GLY A 29 -6.44 1.69 -19.17
N GLU A 30 -6.74 2.27 -18.00
CA GLU A 30 -7.24 1.48 -16.86
C GLU A 30 -8.58 0.78 -17.18
N ALA A 31 -9.50 1.50 -17.82
CA ALA A 31 -10.82 0.97 -18.16
C ALA A 31 -10.70 -0.17 -19.19
N GLU A 32 -9.85 0.01 -20.20
CA GLU A 32 -9.54 -0.98 -21.23
C GLU A 32 -8.88 -2.23 -20.63
N ILE A 33 -7.86 -2.06 -19.79
CA ILE A 33 -7.19 -3.15 -19.08
C ILE A 33 -8.20 -3.97 -18.28
N ARG A 34 -9.02 -3.31 -17.44
CA ARG A 34 -10.02 -3.98 -16.61
C ARG A 34 -11.02 -4.78 -17.45
N LYS A 35 -11.51 -4.19 -18.54
CA LYS A 35 -12.48 -4.82 -19.44
C LYS A 35 -11.86 -6.02 -20.17
N ASN A 36 -10.70 -5.84 -20.79
CA ASN A 36 -10.13 -6.83 -21.69
C ASN A 36 -9.54 -8.01 -20.91
N LEU A 37 -8.85 -7.75 -19.80
CA LEU A 37 -8.33 -8.82 -18.94
C LEU A 37 -9.46 -9.64 -18.33
N ALA A 38 -10.51 -9.01 -17.80
CA ALA A 38 -11.66 -9.74 -17.25
C ALA A 38 -12.39 -10.59 -18.30
N ALA A 39 -12.44 -10.12 -19.55
CA ALA A 39 -13.10 -10.84 -20.64
C ALA A 39 -12.31 -12.07 -21.12
N GLN A 40 -10.97 -11.99 -21.14
CA GLN A 40 -10.11 -13.08 -21.60
C GLN A 40 -9.71 -14.04 -20.48
N ILE A 41 -9.62 -13.54 -19.24
CA ILE A 41 -9.07 -14.22 -18.08
C ILE A 41 -10.09 -14.07 -16.93
N PRO A 42 -11.04 -15.01 -16.76
CA PRO A 42 -12.11 -14.90 -15.77
C PRO A 42 -11.62 -14.70 -14.33
N GLN A 43 -10.44 -15.23 -13.98
CA GLN A 43 -9.83 -15.01 -12.67
C GLN A 43 -9.42 -13.54 -12.42
N PHE A 44 -9.31 -12.73 -13.46
CA PHE A 44 -9.02 -11.28 -13.37
C PHE A 44 -10.29 -10.43 -13.41
N ALA A 45 -11.47 -11.03 -13.23
CA ALA A 45 -12.73 -10.29 -13.13
C ALA A 45 -12.75 -9.30 -11.96
N LYS A 46 -11.97 -9.57 -10.90
CA LYS A 46 -11.83 -8.71 -9.73
C LYS A 46 -10.40 -8.17 -9.62
N ILE A 47 -10.13 -7.10 -10.36
CA ILE A 47 -8.87 -6.35 -10.25
C ILE A 47 -8.97 -5.36 -9.10
N ASP A 48 -8.04 -5.44 -8.16
CA ASP A 48 -8.01 -4.58 -6.98
C ASP A 48 -7.50 -3.17 -7.34
N GLU A 49 -6.48 -3.08 -8.20
CA GLU A 49 -5.83 -1.82 -8.56
C GLU A 49 -5.16 -1.93 -9.92
N VAL A 50 -5.20 -0.86 -10.70
CA VAL A 50 -4.36 -0.69 -11.91
C VAL A 50 -3.57 0.59 -11.73
N ARG A 51 -2.26 0.54 -11.99
CA ARG A 51 -1.36 1.69 -11.80
C ARG A 51 -0.35 1.79 -12.94
N LYS A 52 0.03 3.01 -13.32
CA LYS A 52 1.14 3.22 -14.26
C LYS A 52 2.48 2.83 -13.63
N THR A 53 3.32 2.14 -14.39
CA THR A 53 4.71 1.90 -14.00
C THR A 53 5.60 3.05 -14.51
N PRO A 54 6.87 3.11 -14.08
CA PRO A 54 7.87 4.01 -14.68
C PRO A 54 8.23 3.67 -16.14
N VAL A 55 7.79 2.51 -16.65
CA VAL A 55 8.01 2.09 -18.04
C VAL A 55 6.80 2.52 -18.88
N ASP A 56 7.06 3.29 -19.93
CA ASP A 56 6.01 3.79 -20.81
C ASP A 56 5.21 2.64 -21.45
N GLY A 57 3.88 2.77 -21.44
CA GLY A 57 2.96 1.77 -21.96
C GLY A 57 2.76 0.54 -21.07
N LEU A 58 3.48 0.43 -19.94
CA LEU A 58 3.37 -0.70 -19.03
C LEU A 58 2.61 -0.30 -17.76
N TYR A 59 1.58 -1.09 -17.43
CA TYR A 59 0.71 -0.91 -16.28
C TYR A 59 0.88 -2.08 -15.33
N GLU A 60 0.93 -1.78 -14.03
CA GLU A 60 0.84 -2.75 -12.96
C GLU A 60 -0.64 -3.06 -12.69
N VAL A 61 -0.98 -4.34 -12.65
CA VAL A 61 -2.31 -4.86 -12.34
C VAL A 61 -2.21 -5.71 -11.09
N ARG A 62 -2.93 -5.30 -10.04
CA ARG A 62 -2.97 -6.00 -8.76
C ARG A 62 -4.25 -6.80 -8.63
N ILE A 63 -4.09 -8.06 -8.27
CA ILE A 63 -5.19 -8.98 -7.97
C ILE A 63 -4.91 -9.69 -6.66
N ASN A 64 -5.95 -10.27 -6.05
CA ASN A 64 -5.82 -11.07 -4.83
C ASN A 64 -4.98 -10.41 -3.73
N ASN A 65 -5.13 -9.09 -3.56
CA ASN A 65 -4.42 -8.23 -2.63
C ASN A 65 -2.93 -8.02 -2.92
N THR A 66 -2.12 -9.06 -3.13
CA THR A 66 -0.64 -8.96 -3.24
C THR A 66 -0.07 -9.47 -4.56
N GLU A 67 -0.86 -10.11 -5.42
CA GLU A 67 -0.38 -10.62 -6.69
C GLU A 67 -0.29 -9.49 -7.72
N ILE A 68 0.88 -9.35 -8.33
CA ILE A 68 1.19 -8.28 -9.27
C ILE A 68 1.48 -8.87 -10.65
N TYR A 69 0.77 -8.35 -11.65
CA TYR A 69 0.99 -8.61 -13.06
C TYR A 69 1.27 -7.30 -13.78
N TYR A 70 1.78 -7.39 -15.00
CA TYR A 70 1.97 -6.23 -15.86
C TYR A 70 1.22 -6.40 -17.17
N ALA A 71 0.60 -5.33 -17.64
CA ALA A 71 -0.14 -5.30 -18.90
C ALA A 71 0.20 -4.07 -19.73
N ASP A 72 -0.03 -4.16 -21.03
CA ASP A 72 -0.04 -2.99 -21.91
C ASP A 72 -1.31 -2.14 -21.70
N GLU A 73 -1.34 -0.93 -22.26
CA GLU A 73 -2.46 0.01 -22.11
C GLU A 73 -3.80 -0.57 -22.59
N GLN A 74 -3.77 -1.49 -23.55
CA GLN A 74 -4.96 -2.15 -24.09
C GLN A 74 -5.32 -3.44 -23.35
N GLY A 75 -4.49 -3.94 -22.43
CA GLY A 75 -4.70 -5.23 -21.77
C GLY A 75 -4.69 -6.42 -22.73
N THR A 76 -3.92 -6.34 -23.82
CA THR A 76 -3.75 -7.39 -24.83
C THR A 76 -2.64 -8.35 -24.47
N TYR A 77 -1.60 -7.85 -23.80
CA TYR A 77 -0.44 -8.61 -23.36
C TYR A 77 -0.38 -8.61 -21.84
N LEU A 78 -0.02 -9.76 -21.28
CA LEU A 78 0.16 -9.93 -19.85
C LEU A 78 1.56 -10.50 -19.58
N LEU A 79 2.26 -9.89 -18.64
CA LEU A 79 3.58 -10.31 -18.18
C LEU A 79 3.48 -10.65 -16.69
N GLN A 80 4.11 -11.76 -16.33
CA GLN A 80 4.26 -12.20 -14.95
C GLN A 80 5.74 -12.24 -14.59
N GLY A 81 6.13 -11.52 -13.55
CA GLY A 81 7.53 -11.44 -13.13
C GLY A 81 7.80 -10.18 -12.31
N ASN A 82 9.07 -9.80 -12.26
CA ASN A 82 9.54 -8.64 -11.50
C ASN A 82 9.96 -7.51 -12.44
N LEU A 83 9.55 -6.29 -12.12
CA LEU A 83 10.03 -5.07 -12.72
C LEU A 83 11.21 -4.55 -11.90
N ILE A 84 12.41 -4.67 -12.47
CA ILE A 84 13.66 -4.26 -11.82
C ILE A 84 14.13 -2.95 -12.45
N ASP A 85 14.25 -1.91 -11.61
CA ASP A 85 14.97 -0.70 -11.97
C ASP A 85 16.47 -0.99 -11.89
N VAL A 86 17.10 -1.10 -13.07
CA VAL A 86 18.52 -1.41 -13.19
C VAL A 86 19.41 -0.23 -12.79
N GLN A 87 18.94 1.01 -12.94
CA GLN A 87 19.69 2.20 -12.56
C GLN A 87 19.73 2.35 -11.03
N ALA A 88 18.57 2.20 -10.38
CA ALA A 88 18.47 2.25 -8.93
C ALA A 88 18.87 0.93 -8.25
N ARG A 89 19.01 -0.17 -9.01
CA ARG A 89 19.23 -1.54 -8.54
C ARG A 89 18.15 -2.01 -7.56
N LYS A 90 16.90 -1.75 -7.89
CA LYS A 90 15.73 -2.02 -7.04
C LYS A 90 14.73 -2.90 -7.76
N ASN A 91 14.18 -3.87 -7.04
CA ASN A 91 13.03 -4.63 -7.50
C ASN A 91 11.75 -3.90 -7.09
N LEU A 92 11.13 -3.20 -8.05
CA LEU A 92 9.94 -2.38 -7.79
C LEU A 92 8.72 -3.24 -7.44
N THR A 93 8.65 -4.46 -7.98
CA THR A 93 7.58 -5.41 -7.66
C THR A 93 7.69 -5.87 -6.21
N GLU A 94 8.89 -6.26 -5.78
CA GLU A 94 9.14 -6.71 -4.41
C GLU A 94 8.89 -5.59 -3.40
N GLU A 95 9.39 -4.37 -3.65
CA GLU A 95 9.07 -3.21 -2.80
C GLU A 95 7.55 -2.96 -2.70
N ARG A 96 6.80 -3.26 -3.78
CA ARG A 96 5.36 -3.11 -3.80
C ARG A 96 4.67 -4.22 -3.00
N VAL A 97 5.08 -5.48 -3.18
CA VAL A 97 4.57 -6.62 -2.40
C VAL A 97 4.86 -6.44 -0.91
N ASP A 98 6.06 -5.97 -0.54
CA ASP A 98 6.42 -5.68 0.85
C ASP A 98 5.50 -4.63 1.46
N LYS A 99 5.23 -3.54 0.73
CA LYS A 99 4.29 -2.50 1.19
C LYS A 99 2.86 -3.01 1.31
N LEU A 100 2.43 -3.91 0.42
CA LEU A 100 1.08 -4.45 0.43
C LEU A 100 0.88 -5.54 1.49
N SER A 101 1.94 -6.28 1.82
CA SER A 101 1.93 -7.36 2.82
C SER A 101 2.24 -6.86 4.25
N GLN A 102 2.59 -5.58 4.41
CA GLN A 102 2.79 -4.98 5.72
C GLN A 102 1.58 -5.15 6.63
N VAL A 103 1.83 -5.79 7.77
CA VAL A 103 0.85 -5.94 8.83
C VAL A 103 0.81 -4.66 9.65
N ASP A 104 -0.37 -4.08 9.75
CA ASP A 104 -0.62 -2.94 10.61
C ASP A 104 -0.60 -3.39 12.08
N PHE A 105 0.49 -3.06 12.77
CA PHE A 105 0.73 -3.50 14.14
C PHE A 105 -0.35 -3.01 15.11
N ASP A 106 -0.93 -1.83 14.86
CA ASP A 106 -1.95 -1.22 15.72
C ASP A 106 -3.30 -1.95 15.63
N LYS A 107 -3.50 -2.74 14.57
CA LYS A 107 -4.69 -3.57 14.38
C LYS A 107 -4.57 -4.96 15.02
N LEU A 108 -3.40 -5.31 15.54
CA LEU A 108 -3.22 -6.59 16.22
C LEU A 108 -4.00 -6.62 17.54
N PRO A 109 -4.62 -7.76 17.91
CA PRO A 109 -5.37 -7.87 19.15
C PRO A 109 -4.43 -8.07 20.34
N LEU A 110 -3.58 -7.07 20.65
CA LEU A 110 -2.53 -7.14 21.67
C LEU A 110 -3.04 -7.52 23.07
N LYS A 111 -4.33 -7.32 23.34
CA LYS A 111 -5.00 -7.74 24.59
C LYS A 111 -5.07 -9.26 24.78
N ASP A 112 -5.04 -10.00 23.69
CA ASP A 112 -5.16 -11.46 23.68
C ASP A 112 -3.77 -12.13 23.65
N ALA A 113 -2.70 -11.32 23.62
CA ALA A 113 -1.32 -11.78 23.57
C ALA A 113 -0.66 -11.81 24.97
N PHE A 114 0.24 -12.76 25.17
CA PHE A 114 1.16 -12.76 26.31
C PHE A 114 2.27 -11.74 26.06
N LYS A 115 2.38 -10.74 26.95
CA LYS A 115 3.39 -9.70 26.86
C LYS A 115 4.65 -10.06 27.63
N ILE A 116 5.78 -10.17 26.93
CA ILE A 116 7.10 -10.44 27.50
C ILE A 116 8.01 -9.24 27.22
N VAL A 117 8.52 -8.58 28.25
CA VAL A 117 9.42 -7.42 28.11
C VAL A 117 10.84 -7.82 28.47
N ARG A 118 11.80 -7.49 27.60
CA ARG A 118 13.25 -7.70 27.82
C ARG A 118 14.03 -6.40 27.65
N GLY A 119 14.95 -6.13 28.57
CA GLY A 119 15.68 -4.87 28.63
C GLY A 119 14.74 -3.66 28.69
N ASN A 120 14.96 -2.66 27.83
CA ASN A 120 14.13 -1.45 27.79
C ASN A 120 12.84 -1.55 26.95
N GLY A 121 12.59 -2.70 26.29
CA GLY A 121 11.35 -2.96 25.56
C GLY A 121 11.03 -2.05 24.35
N LYS A 122 12.00 -1.26 23.84
CA LYS A 122 11.74 -0.25 22.79
C LYS A 122 11.20 -0.82 21.48
N ARG A 123 11.65 -2.02 21.08
CA ARG A 123 11.21 -2.67 19.84
C ARG A 123 9.97 -3.50 20.12
N GLN A 124 8.93 -3.39 19.30
CA GLN A 124 7.75 -4.22 19.40
C GLN A 124 7.88 -5.40 18.43
N LEU A 125 7.59 -6.60 18.89
CA LEU A 125 7.60 -7.82 18.09
C LEU A 125 6.31 -8.59 18.37
N ALA A 126 5.57 -8.94 17.32
CA ALA A 126 4.43 -9.84 17.41
C ALA A 126 4.87 -11.23 16.92
N VAL A 127 4.60 -12.27 17.70
CA VAL A 127 4.96 -13.65 17.38
C VAL A 127 3.68 -14.48 17.43
N PHE A 128 3.33 -15.12 16.32
CA PHE A 128 2.20 -16.03 16.23
C PHE A 128 2.75 -17.46 16.24
N GLU A 129 2.51 -18.19 17.32
CA GLU A 129 3.14 -19.51 17.50
C GLU A 129 2.17 -20.59 17.95
N ASP A 130 2.54 -21.85 17.66
CA ASP A 130 1.79 -23.02 18.10
C ASP A 130 2.58 -23.73 19.22
N PRO A 131 1.98 -24.06 20.38
CA PRO A 131 2.66 -24.77 21.47
C PRO A 131 3.26 -26.13 21.08
N ASN A 132 2.80 -26.74 19.99
CA ASN A 132 3.27 -28.01 19.45
C ASN A 132 4.33 -27.84 18.35
N CYS A 133 4.59 -26.62 17.89
CA CYS A 133 5.56 -26.32 16.86
C CYS A 133 7.00 -26.39 17.41
N GLY A 134 7.77 -27.38 16.95
CA GLY A 134 9.18 -27.55 17.35
C GLY A 134 10.08 -26.38 16.98
N TYR A 135 9.85 -25.75 15.81
CA TYR A 135 10.58 -24.57 15.36
C TYR A 135 10.29 -23.34 16.21
N CYS A 136 9.05 -23.19 16.68
CA CYS A 136 8.61 -22.10 17.53
C CYS A 136 9.33 -22.18 18.89
N LYS A 137 9.41 -23.38 19.47
CA LYS A 137 10.23 -23.61 20.69
C LYS A 137 11.70 -23.28 20.50
N GLN A 138 12.26 -23.52 19.30
CA GLN A 138 13.63 -23.14 19.00
C GLN A 138 13.76 -21.61 18.89
N PHE A 139 12.86 -20.95 18.16
CA PHE A 139 12.80 -19.50 18.04
C PHE A 139 12.68 -18.82 19.41
N GLU A 140 11.80 -19.29 20.29
CA GLU A 140 11.67 -18.80 21.66
C GLU A 140 12.98 -18.89 22.47
N ARG A 141 13.72 -20.00 22.32
CA ARG A 141 15.04 -20.17 22.96
C ARG A 141 16.03 -19.14 22.46
N ASP A 142 16.11 -18.94 21.14
CA ASP A 142 17.04 -17.99 20.54
C ASP A 142 16.68 -16.55 20.89
N LEU A 143 15.38 -16.25 20.96
CA LEU A 143 14.87 -14.94 21.32
C LEU A 143 15.30 -14.52 22.73
N LYS A 144 15.58 -15.46 23.65
CA LYS A 144 16.09 -15.18 25.01
C LYS A 144 17.39 -14.37 25.01
N ASN A 145 18.17 -14.47 23.94
CA ASN A 145 19.43 -13.75 23.78
C ASN A 145 19.25 -12.35 23.17
N VAL A 146 18.01 -11.91 22.91
CA VAL A 146 17.70 -10.62 22.31
C VAL A 146 17.10 -9.68 23.36
N ASP A 147 17.80 -8.58 23.62
CA ASP A 147 17.36 -7.53 24.56
C ASP A 147 16.62 -6.37 23.88
N ASN A 148 16.04 -5.48 24.68
CA ASN A 148 15.38 -4.24 24.24
C ASN A 148 14.21 -4.49 23.28
N VAL A 149 13.40 -5.51 23.62
CA VAL A 149 12.24 -5.94 22.85
C VAL A 149 11.06 -6.23 23.77
N THR A 150 9.87 -5.83 23.32
CA THR A 150 8.58 -6.25 23.85
C THR A 150 8.02 -7.27 22.87
N VAL A 151 7.87 -8.50 23.32
CA VAL A 151 7.32 -9.61 22.54
C VAL A 151 5.85 -9.77 22.94
N HIS A 152 4.96 -9.67 21.96
CA HIS A 152 3.54 -9.99 22.07
C HIS A 152 3.33 -11.35 21.43
N LEU A 153 3.15 -12.34 22.28
CA LEU A 153 3.03 -13.73 21.86
C LEU A 153 1.55 -14.14 21.76
N PHE A 154 1.15 -14.59 20.57
CA PHE A 154 -0.19 -15.07 20.23
C PHE A 154 -0.21 -16.58 20.10
#